data_AF-A0A961WZD7-F1
#
_entry.id   AF-A0A961WZD7-F1
#
_cell.length_a   1.000
_cell.length_b   1.000
_cell.length_c   1.000
_cell.angle_alpha   90.00
_cell.angle_beta   90.00
_cell.angle_gamma   90.00
#
_symmetry.space_group_name_H-M   'P 1'
#
loop_
_entity.id
_entity.type
_entity.pdbx_description
1 polymer ?
#
loop_
_entity_poly.entity_id
_entity_poly.type
_entity_poly.pdbx_seq_one_letter_code
_entity_poly.pdbx_strand_id
1 'polypeptide(L)'
;GTLFYAVHSMVVMAGLYLAAGIIVRTSGEHDMRKLGGHYSASPLFAAGFLVLALAVSGLPPFSGFWPKLMIVRGAIAGGAEWLAAAILLTGLLTSITIVRVWAFAFWRGGPEGARDGAESWKLTPIAENAALPIHASFALLVVASLWLGLFPETLASAVSDAARGLANPDG
;
A
#
# COMPACT_ATOMS: atom_id res chain seq x y z
N GLY A 1 9.82 -1.26 -16.89
CA GLY A 1 10.14 -1.42 -15.46
C GLY A 1 9.74 -0.21 -14.64
N THR A 2 10.42 0.92 -14.82
CA THR A 2 10.22 2.16 -14.05
C THR A 2 8.82 2.77 -14.18
N LEU A 3 8.24 2.82 -15.39
CA LEU A 3 6.88 3.34 -15.58
C LEU A 3 5.81 2.46 -14.91
N PHE A 4 5.95 1.13 -15.03
CA PHE A 4 5.10 0.17 -14.32
C PHE A 4 5.17 0.37 -12.81
N TYR A 5 6.37 0.51 -12.25
CA TYR A 5 6.58 0.77 -10.83
C TYR A 5 5.96 2.10 -10.39
N ALA A 6 6.09 3.16 -11.20
CA ALA A 6 5.51 4.46 -10.89
C ALA A 6 3.98 4.41 -10.80
N VAL A 7 3.30 3.84 -11.80
CA VAL A 7 1.83 3.72 -11.83
C VAL A 7 1.34 2.88 -10.66
N HIS A 8 1.95 1.71 -10.42
CA HIS A 8 1.63 0.87 -9.29
C HIS A 8 1.81 1.62 -7.95
N SER A 9 2.94 2.29 -7.78
CA SER A 9 3.23 3.06 -6.56
C SER A 9 2.22 4.19 -6.34
N MET A 10 1.75 4.86 -7.39
CA MET A 10 0.74 5.91 -7.25
C MET A 10 -0.59 5.37 -6.70
N VAL A 11 -1.08 4.26 -7.25
CA VAL A 11 -2.34 3.65 -6.82
C VAL A 11 -2.25 3.19 -5.36
N VAL A 12 -1.17 2.50 -5.01
CA VAL A 12 -0.98 1.99 -3.65
C VAL A 12 -0.83 3.13 -2.64
N MET A 13 0.00 4.14 -2.94
CA MET A 13 0.18 5.28 -2.05
C MET A 13 -1.10 6.10 -1.89
N ALA A 14 -1.87 6.30 -2.97
CA ALA A 14 -3.18 6.96 -2.88
C ALA A 14 -4.13 6.21 -1.94
N GLY A 15 -4.16 4.87 -2.03
CA GLY A 15 -4.97 4.03 -1.14
C GLY A 15 -4.53 4.14 0.33
N LEU A 16 -3.21 4.13 0.58
CA LEU A 16 -2.65 4.26 1.93
C LEU A 16 -2.92 5.63 2.55
N TYR A 17 -2.79 6.72 1.77
CA TYR A 17 -3.11 8.07 2.24
C TYR A 17 -4.61 8.24 2.51
N LEU A 18 -5.46 7.69 1.66
CA LEU A 18 -6.91 7.70 1.88
C LEU A 18 -7.27 6.92 3.15
N ALA A 19 -6.66 5.76 3.36
CA ALA A 19 -6.84 4.98 4.58
C ALA A 19 -6.41 5.76 5.84
N ALA A 20 -5.24 6.38 5.81
CA ALA A 20 -4.78 7.24 6.91
C ALA A 20 -5.77 8.37 7.20
N GLY A 21 -6.31 9.02 6.16
CA GLY A 21 -7.35 10.04 6.29
C GLY A 21 -8.64 9.52 6.90
N ILE A 22 -9.10 8.32 6.52
CA ILE A 22 -10.27 7.66 7.10
C ILE A 22 -10.04 7.37 8.58
N ILE A 23 -8.87 6.83 8.94
CA ILE A 23 -8.49 6.53 10.33
C ILE A 23 -8.52 7.81 11.15
N VAL A 24 -7.83 8.87 10.73
CA VAL A 24 -7.80 10.15 11.46
C VAL A 24 -9.20 10.75 11.58
N ARG A 25 -10.03 10.67 10.53
CA ARG A 25 -11.39 11.24 10.55
C ARG A 25 -12.35 10.49 11.47
N THR A 26 -12.20 9.17 11.57
CA THR A 26 -13.08 8.30 12.37
C THR A 26 -12.60 8.11 13.82
N SER A 27 -11.29 8.22 14.06
CA SER A 27 -10.69 8.19 15.41
C SER A 27 -10.61 9.58 16.04
N GLY A 28 -10.48 10.65 15.24
CA GLY A 28 -10.17 12.00 15.73
C GLY A 28 -8.74 12.15 16.27
N GLU A 29 -7.90 11.12 16.13
CA GLU A 29 -6.55 11.06 16.70
C GLU A 29 -5.50 11.01 15.57
N HIS A 30 -4.40 11.73 15.79
CA HIS A 30 -3.31 11.83 14.83
C HIS A 30 -2.07 11.05 15.29
N ASP A 31 -1.98 10.72 16.58
CA ASP A 31 -0.85 9.98 17.13
C ASP A 31 -1.01 8.47 16.91
N MET A 32 -0.13 7.90 16.09
CA MET A 32 -0.11 6.46 15.79
C MET A 32 0.10 5.58 17.03
N ARG A 33 0.65 6.12 18.12
CA ARG A 33 0.77 5.42 19.41
C ARG A 33 -0.55 5.28 20.14
N LYS A 34 -1.59 6.01 19.73
CA LYS A 34 -2.91 5.97 20.34
C LYS A 34 -3.92 5.21 19.48
N LEU A 35 -3.70 5.13 18.16
CA LEU A 35 -4.58 4.49 17.16
C LEU A 35 -4.79 2.96 17.29
N GLY A 36 -4.24 2.28 18.30
CA GLY A 36 -4.42 0.83 18.45
C GLY A 36 -5.88 0.44 18.69
N GLY A 37 -6.36 -0.63 18.05
CA GLY A 37 -7.69 -1.21 18.27
C GLY A 37 -8.64 -1.09 17.07
N HIS A 38 -8.19 -0.52 15.95
CA HIS A 38 -9.02 -0.33 14.75
C HIS A 38 -9.47 -1.66 14.10
N TYR A 39 -8.75 -2.77 14.30
CA TYR A 39 -9.15 -4.08 13.77
C TYR A 39 -10.49 -4.55 14.35
N SER A 40 -10.72 -4.35 15.65
CA SER A 40 -11.98 -4.72 16.31
C SER A 40 -13.15 -3.83 15.88
N ALA A 41 -12.88 -2.60 15.43
CA ALA A 41 -13.90 -1.64 15.04
C ALA A 41 -14.32 -1.75 13.55
N SER A 42 -13.38 -2.06 12.65
CA SER A 42 -13.68 -2.26 11.22
C SER A 42 -12.75 -3.30 10.57
N PRO A 43 -13.09 -4.60 10.66
CA PRO A 43 -12.23 -5.67 10.14
C PRO A 43 -12.09 -5.64 8.61
N LEU A 44 -13.14 -5.21 7.88
CA LEU A 44 -13.10 -5.12 6.42
C LEU A 44 -12.16 -4.00 5.94
N PHE A 45 -12.20 -2.83 6.60
CA PHE A 45 -11.28 -1.74 6.32
C PHE A 45 -9.83 -2.12 6.65
N ALA A 46 -9.62 -2.78 7.79
CA ALA A 46 -8.33 -3.32 8.17
C ALA A 46 -7.79 -4.29 7.10
N ALA A 47 -8.61 -5.22 6.60
CA ALA A 47 -8.22 -6.12 5.52
C ALA A 47 -7.81 -5.37 4.24
N GLY A 48 -8.56 -4.34 3.83
CA GLY A 48 -8.20 -3.50 2.68
C GLY A 48 -6.88 -2.74 2.86
N PHE A 49 -6.64 -2.18 4.06
CA PHE A 49 -5.37 -1.54 4.38
C PHE A 49 -4.22 -2.55 4.35
N LEU A 50 -4.43 -3.75 4.91
CA LEU A 50 -3.43 -4.83 4.88
C LEU A 50 -3.05 -5.18 3.45
N VAL A 51 -4.03 -5.28 2.54
CA VAL A 51 -3.78 -5.54 1.11
C VAL A 51 -2.87 -4.46 0.50
N LEU A 52 -3.18 -3.18 0.73
CA LEU A 52 -2.37 -2.07 0.21
C LEU A 52 -0.97 -2.02 0.83
N ALA A 53 -0.89 -2.28 2.14
CA ALA A 53 0.36 -2.32 2.88
C ALA A 53 1.26 -3.47 2.40
N LEU A 54 0.67 -4.64 2.13
CA LEU A 54 1.38 -5.78 1.56
C LEU A 54 1.78 -5.51 0.10
N ALA A 55 0.96 -4.81 -0.69
CA ALA A 55 1.29 -4.40 -2.05
C ALA A 55 2.55 -3.51 -2.09
N VAL A 56 2.65 -2.49 -1.21
CA VAL A 56 3.84 -1.61 -1.17
C VAL A 56 5.08 -2.28 -0.58
N SER A 57 4.88 -3.23 0.34
CA SER A 57 5.97 -3.98 0.99
C SER A 57 6.79 -4.80 -0.01
N GLY A 58 6.16 -5.28 -1.08
CA GLY A 58 6.84 -6.05 -2.13
C GLY A 58 7.44 -7.36 -1.63
N LEU A 59 6.78 -7.97 -0.64
CA LEU A 59 7.11 -9.31 -0.14
C LEU A 59 6.92 -10.35 -1.26
N PRO A 60 7.66 -11.49 -1.26
CA PRO A 60 7.58 -12.52 -2.30
C PRO A 60 6.16 -13.00 -2.69
N PRO A 61 5.14 -13.02 -1.80
CA PRO A 61 3.75 -13.29 -2.18
C PRO A 61 2.95 -12.09 -2.75
N PHE A 62 3.50 -10.87 -2.83
CA PHE A 62 2.77 -9.65 -3.21
C PHE A 62 3.39 -8.89 -4.40
N SER A 63 2.49 -8.23 -5.15
CA SER A 63 2.71 -7.42 -6.36
C SER A 63 4.04 -6.66 -6.46
N GLY A 64 4.47 -5.98 -5.39
CA GLY A 64 5.66 -5.12 -5.38
C GLY A 64 7.01 -5.85 -5.50
N PHE A 65 7.04 -7.19 -5.43
CA PHE A 65 8.28 -7.98 -5.59
C PHE A 65 8.79 -7.97 -7.04
N TRP A 66 7.89 -8.15 -8.01
CA TRP A 66 8.23 -8.25 -9.43
C TRP A 66 8.96 -7.02 -9.98
N PRO A 67 8.50 -5.77 -9.74
CA PRO A 67 9.24 -4.60 -10.21
C PRO A 67 10.61 -4.45 -9.52
N LYS A 68 10.75 -4.78 -8.23
CA LYS A 68 12.07 -4.79 -7.56
C LYS A 68 13.00 -5.82 -8.18
N LEU A 69 12.51 -7.03 -8.47
CA LEU A 69 13.30 -8.07 -9.14
C LEU A 69 13.76 -7.64 -10.54
N MET A 70 12.91 -6.98 -11.31
CA MET A 70 13.26 -6.44 -12.63
C MET A 70 14.37 -5.39 -12.54
N ILE A 71 14.30 -4.47 -11.58
CA ILE A 71 15.32 -3.43 -11.38
C ILE A 71 16.63 -4.04 -10.88
N VAL A 72 16.58 -4.98 -9.93
CA VAL A 72 17.76 -5.70 -9.42
C VAL A 72 18.46 -6.46 -10.53
N ARG A 73 17.71 -7.19 -11.38
CA ARG A 73 18.28 -7.89 -12.53
C ARG A 73 18.94 -6.93 -13.53
N GLY A 74 18.30 -5.79 -13.80
CA GLY A 74 18.87 -4.74 -14.64
C GLY A 74 20.14 -4.12 -14.06
N ALA A 75 20.19 -3.90 -12.75
CA ALA A 75 21.35 -3.35 -12.06
C ALA A 75 22.55 -4.32 -12.07
N ILE A 76 22.31 -5.61 -11.82
CA ILE A 76 23.36 -6.64 -11.90
C ILE A 76 23.88 -6.78 -13.33
N ALA A 77 22.98 -6.82 -14.33
CA ALA A 77 23.36 -6.89 -15.74
C ALA A 77 24.16 -5.65 -16.20
N GLY A 78 23.91 -4.49 -15.59
CA GLY A 78 24.66 -3.25 -15.81
C GLY A 78 25.94 -3.10 -14.98
N GLY A 79 26.35 -4.12 -14.21
CA GLY A 79 27.55 -4.08 -13.36
C GLY A 79 27.42 -3.26 -12.08
N ALA A 80 26.21 -2.84 -11.71
CA ALA A 80 25.92 -2.01 -10.54
C ALA A 80 25.42 -2.86 -9.35
N GLU A 81 26.23 -3.81 -8.89
CA GLU A 81 25.87 -4.77 -7.83
C GLU A 81 25.55 -4.09 -6.49
N TRP A 82 26.22 -2.98 -6.18
CA TRP A 82 25.94 -2.17 -4.98
C TRP A 82 24.51 -1.62 -5.00
N LEU A 83 23.99 -1.28 -6.19
CA LEU A 83 22.65 -0.74 -6.38
C LEU A 83 21.60 -1.82 -6.12
N ALA A 84 21.87 -3.05 -6.58
CA ALA A 84 21.04 -4.21 -6.28
C ALA A 84 20.96 -4.47 -4.76
N ALA A 85 22.09 -4.41 -4.05
CA ALA A 85 22.12 -4.58 -2.59
C ALA A 85 21.32 -3.49 -1.87
N ALA A 86 21.45 -2.22 -2.28
CA ALA A 86 20.69 -1.11 -1.72
C ALA A 86 19.17 -1.26 -1.93
N ILE A 87 18.74 -1.75 -3.10
CA ILE A 87 17.31 -2.00 -3.41
C ILE A 87 16.74 -3.12 -2.52
N LEU A 88 17.50 -4.19 -2.32
CA LEU A 88 17.08 -5.29 -1.44
C LEU A 88 16.98 -4.83 0.02
N LEU A 89 17.98 -4.07 0.51
CA LEU A 89 17.99 -3.55 1.87
C LEU A 89 16.83 -2.59 2.13
N THR A 90 16.58 -1.66 1.22
CA THR A 90 15.44 -0.73 1.34
C THR A 90 14.11 -1.49 1.33
N GLY A 91 13.97 -2.51 0.49
CA GLY A 91 12.81 -3.40 0.50
C GLY A 91 12.57 -4.09 1.84
N LEU A 92 13.64 -4.60 2.47
CA LEU A 92 13.56 -5.22 3.79
C LEU A 92 13.10 -4.22 4.87
N LEU A 93 13.70 -3.02 4.89
CA LEU A 93 13.33 -1.95 5.82
C LEU A 93 11.88 -1.50 5.65
N THR A 94 11.40 -1.35 4.41
CA THR A 94 9.99 -1.04 4.12
C THR A 94 9.07 -2.12 4.67
N SER A 95 9.43 -3.39 4.48
CA SER A 95 8.65 -4.52 4.97
C SER A 95 8.51 -4.51 6.49
N ILE A 96 9.62 -4.30 7.20
CA ILE A 96 9.63 -4.18 8.67
C ILE A 96 8.74 -3.01 9.12
N THR A 97 8.82 -1.87 8.44
CA THR A 97 8.03 -0.67 8.78
C THR A 97 6.54 -0.91 8.60
N ILE A 98 6.14 -1.59 7.54
CA ILE A 98 4.74 -1.94 7.26
C ILE A 98 4.18 -2.88 8.32
N VAL A 99 4.92 -3.94 8.67
CA VAL A 99 4.53 -4.88 9.74
C VAL A 99 4.37 -4.14 11.06
N ARG A 100 5.28 -3.20 11.36
CA ARG A 100 5.21 -2.36 12.55
C ARG A 100 3.95 -1.50 12.55
N VAL A 101 3.64 -0.81 11.46
CA VAL A 101 2.40 -0.01 11.33
C VAL A 101 1.16 -0.87 11.53
N TRP A 102 1.12 -2.07 10.94
CA TRP A 102 -0.01 -3.00 11.12
C TRP A 102 -0.18 -3.42 12.57
N ALA A 103 0.93 -3.78 13.24
CA ALA A 103 0.92 -4.19 14.63
C ALA A 103 0.43 -3.08 15.57
N PHE A 104 0.89 -1.84 15.38
CA PHE A 104 0.54 -0.72 16.24
C PHE A 104 -0.85 -0.13 15.97
N ALA A 105 -1.24 0.03 14.70
CA ALA A 105 -2.48 0.69 14.33
C ALA A 105 -3.69 -0.26 14.31
N PHE A 106 -3.51 -1.54 13.97
CA PHE A 106 -4.63 -2.47 13.79
C PHE A 106 -4.64 -3.59 14.84
N TRP A 107 -3.51 -4.28 15.04
CA TRP A 107 -3.47 -5.47 15.88
C TRP A 107 -3.55 -5.19 17.38
N ARG A 108 -2.92 -4.12 17.87
CA ARG A 108 -2.90 -3.80 19.30
C ARG A 108 -4.32 -3.48 19.80
N GLY A 109 -4.69 -3.93 20.99
CA GLY A 109 -6.06 -3.80 21.52
C GLY A 109 -6.39 -2.47 22.20
N GLY A 110 -5.62 -1.41 21.95
CA GLY A 110 -5.83 -0.08 22.55
C GLY A 110 -4.61 0.85 22.46
N PRO A 111 -4.68 2.05 23.07
CA PRO A 111 -3.58 3.02 23.17
C PRO A 111 -2.34 2.47 23.91
N GLU A 112 -1.19 3.10 23.73
CA GLU A 112 0.06 2.63 24.33
C GLU A 112 -0.01 2.70 25.85
N GLY A 113 0.19 1.55 26.52
CA GLY A 113 0.03 1.42 27.97
C GLY A 113 -1.36 0.99 28.45
N ALA A 114 -2.36 0.88 27.57
CA ALA A 114 -3.66 0.31 27.90
C ALA A 114 -3.64 -1.23 27.86
N ARG A 115 -4.49 -1.90 28.66
CA ARG A 115 -4.67 -3.36 28.56
C ARG A 115 -5.32 -3.70 27.23
N ASP A 116 -4.83 -4.72 26.53
CA ASP A 116 -5.42 -5.16 25.26
C ASP A 116 -6.91 -5.46 25.44
N GLY A 117 -7.76 -4.81 24.62
CA GLY A 117 -9.21 -4.95 24.65
C GLY A 117 -9.92 -4.09 25.69
N ALA A 118 -9.20 -3.24 26.44
CA ALA A 118 -9.82 -2.34 27.42
C ALA A 118 -10.58 -1.17 26.79
N GLU A 119 -10.20 -0.74 25.58
CA GLU A 119 -10.91 0.29 24.82
C GLU A 119 -11.14 -0.15 23.37
N SER A 120 -12.41 -0.34 23.02
CA SER A 120 -12.84 -0.40 21.62
C SER A 120 -13.01 1.04 21.11
N TRP A 121 -12.33 1.41 20.03
CA TRP A 121 -12.53 2.71 19.39
C TRP A 121 -14.00 2.97 19.10
N LYS A 122 -14.55 4.04 19.68
CA LYS A 122 -15.85 4.58 19.30
C LYS A 122 -15.64 5.38 18.02
N LEU A 123 -15.70 4.72 16.88
CA LEU A 123 -15.56 5.38 15.59
C LEU A 123 -16.65 6.44 15.44
N THR A 124 -16.25 7.68 15.18
CA THR A 124 -17.19 8.69 14.73
C THR A 124 -17.65 8.30 13.32
N PRO A 125 -18.96 8.10 13.10
CA PRO A 125 -19.45 7.76 11.77
C PRO A 125 -19.13 8.90 10.80
N ILE A 126 -18.62 8.55 9.64
CA ILE A 126 -18.47 9.49 8.53
C ILE A 126 -19.87 9.99 8.16
N ALA A 127 -20.00 11.30 7.91
CA ALA A 127 -21.25 11.88 7.45
C ALA A 127 -21.85 11.04 6.31
N GLU A 128 -23.14 10.74 6.38
CA GLU A 128 -23.81 9.74 5.53
C GLU A 128 -23.63 10.05 4.03
N ASN A 129 -23.64 11.33 3.67
CA ASN A 129 -23.38 11.84 2.32
C ASN A 129 -21.94 11.63 1.82
N ALA A 130 -20.97 11.48 2.73
CA ALA A 130 -19.55 11.30 2.43
C ALA A 130 -19.08 9.86 2.64
N ALA A 131 -19.83 9.03 3.38
CA ALA A 131 -19.46 7.66 3.69
C ALA A 131 -19.37 6.78 2.42
N LEU A 132 -20.41 6.82 1.57
CA LEU A 132 -20.46 6.06 0.33
C LEU A 132 -19.28 6.37 -0.62
N PRO A 133 -19.02 7.65 -1.01
CA PRO A 133 -17.93 7.94 -1.94
C PRO A 133 -16.56 7.61 -1.34
N ILE A 134 -16.32 7.86 -0.04
CA ILE A 134 -15.03 7.58 0.60
C ILE A 134 -14.74 6.07 0.63
N HIS A 135 -15.70 5.25 1.08
CA HIS A 135 -15.52 3.80 1.11
C HIS A 135 -15.46 3.19 -0.30
N ALA A 136 -16.23 3.73 -1.26
CA ALA A 136 -16.16 3.30 -2.66
C ALA A 136 -14.80 3.63 -3.29
N SER A 137 -14.25 4.83 -3.09
CA SER A 137 -12.91 5.19 -3.57
C SER A 137 -11.83 4.31 -2.94
N PHE A 138 -11.94 4.02 -1.64
CA PHE A 138 -11.00 3.12 -0.97
C PHE A 138 -11.07 1.71 -1.54
N ALA A 139 -12.27 1.13 -1.66
CA ALA A 139 -12.47 -0.19 -2.24
C ALA A 139 -11.96 -0.26 -3.68
N LEU A 140 -12.21 0.78 -4.49
CA LEU A 140 -11.70 0.89 -5.85
C LEU A 140 -10.17 0.84 -5.90
N LEU A 141 -9.48 1.58 -5.02
CA LEU A 141 -8.01 1.59 -4.96
C LEU A 141 -7.45 0.23 -4.52
N VAL A 142 -8.10 -0.44 -3.57
CA VAL A 142 -7.72 -1.80 -3.14
C VAL A 142 -7.89 -2.79 -4.30
N VAL A 143 -9.02 -2.77 -4.99
CA VAL A 143 -9.30 -3.65 -6.14
C VAL A 143 -8.33 -3.34 -7.29
N ALA A 144 -8.08 -2.07 -7.60
CA ALA A 144 -7.10 -1.67 -8.61
C ALA A 144 -5.69 -2.15 -8.25
N SER A 145 -5.28 -2.02 -6.99
CA SER A 145 -3.99 -2.53 -6.50
C SER A 145 -3.88 -4.05 -6.67
N LEU A 146 -4.93 -4.81 -6.35
CA LEU A 146 -4.96 -6.27 -6.53
C LEU A 146 -4.93 -6.65 -8.01
N TRP A 147 -5.72 -5.97 -8.84
CA TRP A 147 -5.75 -6.20 -10.28
C TRP A 147 -4.38 -5.99 -10.92
N LEU A 148 -3.72 -4.87 -10.61
CA LEU A 148 -2.37 -4.57 -11.09
C LEU A 148 -1.33 -5.57 -10.57
N GLY A 149 -1.56 -6.16 -9.40
CA GLY A 149 -0.71 -7.18 -8.82
C GLY A 149 -0.87 -8.57 -9.43
N LEU A 150 -2.11 -8.98 -9.70
CA LEU A 150 -2.46 -10.29 -10.24
C LEU A 150 -2.31 -10.36 -11.77
N PHE A 151 -2.53 -9.25 -12.46
CA PHE A 151 -2.46 -9.16 -13.92
C PHE A 151 -1.40 -8.16 -14.39
N PRO A 152 -0.11 -8.37 -14.04
CA PRO A 152 0.95 -7.45 -14.43
C PRO A 152 1.12 -7.35 -15.96
N GLU A 153 0.67 -8.36 -16.72
CA GLU A 153 0.72 -8.36 -18.18
C GLU A 153 -0.15 -7.28 -18.83
N THR A 154 -1.31 -6.94 -18.23
CA THR A 154 -2.21 -5.91 -18.79
C THR A 154 -1.60 -4.51 -18.72
N LEU A 155 -0.84 -4.23 -17.66
CA LEU A 155 -0.12 -2.97 -17.52
C LEU A 155 1.18 -3.00 -18.33
N ALA A 156 1.84 -4.16 -18.45
CA ALA A 156 3.04 -4.31 -19.25
C ALA A 156 2.77 -4.08 -20.75
N SER A 157 1.64 -4.56 -21.28
CA SER A 157 1.25 -4.29 -22.67
C SER A 157 0.92 -2.81 -22.89
N ALA A 158 0.10 -2.20 -22.03
CA ALA A 158 -0.25 -0.78 -22.10
C ALA A 158 0.98 0.15 -22.01
N VAL A 159 1.93 -0.17 -21.14
CA VAL A 159 3.21 0.56 -21.01
C VAL A 159 4.10 0.34 -22.23
N SER A 160 4.12 -0.87 -22.80
CA SER A 160 4.91 -1.16 -24.00
C SER A 160 4.36 -0.44 -25.23
N ASP A 161 3.04 -0.27 -25.33
CA ASP A 161 2.40 0.50 -26.40
C ASP A 161 2.65 2.01 -26.25
N ALA A 162 2.56 2.54 -25.03
CA ALA A 162 2.91 3.93 -24.74
C ALA A 162 4.41 4.23 -24.97
N ALA A 163 5.30 3.31 -24.62
CA ALA A 163 6.73 3.45 -24.86
C ALA A 163 7.08 3.41 -26.36
N ARG A 164 6.38 2.58 -27.16
CA ARG A 164 6.52 2.58 -28.62
C ARG A 164 6.07 3.90 -29.24
N GLY A 165 5.00 4.51 -28.73
CA GLY A 165 4.53 5.84 -29.18
C GLY A 165 5.52 6.98 -28.88
N LEU A 166 6.31 6.87 -27.81
CA LEU A 166 7.39 7.84 -27.52
C LEU A 166 8.68 7.58 -28.31
N ALA A 167 8.93 6.32 -28.68
CA ALA A 167 10.13 5.92 -29.43
C ALA A 167 9.97 6.10 -30.94
N ASN A 168 8.74 6.17 -31.46
CA ASN A 168 8.45 6.43 -32.86
C ASN A 168 7.40 7.56 -32.96
N PRO A 169 7.83 8.84 -32.92
CA PRO A 169 6.92 9.99 -33.00
C PRO A 169 6.25 10.16 -34.38
N ASP A 170 6.65 9.37 -35.39
CA ASP A 170 6.08 9.44 -36.74
C ASP A 170 4.96 8.39 -36.92
N GLY A 171 3.79 8.76 -36.39
CA GLY A 171 2.47 8.38 -36.88
C GLY A 171 1.62 9.64 -36.95
#